data_AF-A0AAU9RLT4-F1
#
_entry.id   AF-A0AAU9RLT4-F1
#
_cell.length_a   1.000
_cell.length_b   1.000
_cell.length_c   1.000
_cell.angle_alpha   90.00
_cell.angle_beta   90.00
_cell.angle_gamma   90.00
#
_symmetry.space_group_name_H-M   'P 1'
#
loop_
_entity.id
_entity.type
_entity.pdbx_description
1 polymer ?
#
loop_
_entity_poly.entity_id
_entity_poly.type
_entity_poly.pdbx_seq_one_letter_code
_entity_poly.pdbx_strand_id
1 'polypeptide(L)'
;MHDLKPQDGESENLKHTSIGMTESFTKEIGSQYGILSGSRDNSLYNALWVAQALLRKGSAKTADKRILLFTNEDNPFGNIKGVTKMDMTRTTLQRAKDAQDLGISIELLPLSRPDEQFNVSLFYADLLGLEGNDLTQFLASAGQRWAIFSLFICKVSLNDLYVML
;
A
#
# COMPACT_ATOMS: atom_id res chain seq x y z
N MET A 1 -57.86 -12.51 -18.02
CA MET A 1 -56.47 -12.86 -17.70
C MET A 1 -55.63 -11.61 -17.91
N HIS A 2 -55.23 -10.98 -16.82
CA HIS A 2 -54.30 -9.85 -16.83
C HIS A 2 -52.90 -10.43 -16.60
N ASP A 3 -52.03 -10.35 -17.62
CA ASP A 3 -50.62 -10.68 -17.46
C ASP A 3 -49.93 -9.55 -16.69
N LEU A 4 -49.49 -9.87 -15.46
CA LEU A 4 -48.57 -9.07 -14.67
C LEU A 4 -47.16 -9.27 -15.25
N LYS A 5 -46.62 -8.23 -15.87
CA LYS A 5 -45.20 -8.15 -16.22
C LYS A 5 -44.39 -7.97 -14.92
N PRO A 6 -43.32 -8.75 -14.66
CA PRO A 6 -42.47 -8.52 -13.49
C PRO A 6 -41.69 -7.22 -13.67
N GLN A 7 -41.58 -6.44 -12.59
CA GLN A 7 -40.81 -5.20 -12.56
C GLN A 7 -39.33 -5.49 -12.25
N ASP A 8 -38.52 -5.31 -13.28
CA ASP A 8 -37.07 -5.19 -13.29
C ASP A 8 -36.66 -3.80 -12.74
N GLY A 9 -36.78 -3.62 -11.42
CA GLY A 9 -36.53 -2.33 -10.75
C GLY A 9 -35.51 -2.33 -9.61
N GLU A 10 -34.93 -3.49 -9.26
CA GLU A 10 -34.14 -3.61 -8.01
C GLU A 10 -32.63 -3.75 -8.24
N SER A 11 -32.16 -3.82 -9.50
CA SER A 11 -30.74 -4.03 -9.83
C SER A 11 -29.96 -2.77 -10.19
N GLU A 12 -30.62 -1.62 -10.38
CA GLU A 12 -29.97 -0.37 -10.80
C GLU A 12 -29.56 0.54 -9.64
N ASN A 13 -30.21 0.44 -8.48
CA ASN A 13 -29.96 1.34 -7.35
C ASN A 13 -28.62 1.09 -6.62
N LEU A 14 -28.09 -0.14 -6.73
CA LEU A 14 -26.78 -0.50 -6.16
C LEU A 14 -25.60 0.00 -7.01
N LYS A 15 -25.80 0.23 -8.32
CA LYS A 15 -24.74 0.75 -9.22
C LYS A 15 -24.56 2.25 -9.06
N HIS A 16 -25.66 3.00 -8.91
CA HIS A 16 -25.64 4.46 -8.78
C HIS A 16 -24.94 4.93 -7.49
N THR A 17 -25.12 4.20 -6.39
CA THR A 17 -24.50 4.54 -5.09
C THR A 17 -22.99 4.28 -5.07
N SER A 18 -22.51 3.27 -5.80
CA SER A 18 -21.07 2.95 -5.89
C SER A 18 -20.28 3.96 -6.72
N ILE A 19 -20.90 4.52 -7.77
CA ILE A 19 -20.29 5.52 -8.66
C ILE A 19 -20.07 6.86 -7.93
N GLY A 20 -21.03 7.29 -7.10
CA GLY A 20 -20.90 8.55 -6.36
C GLY A 20 -19.79 8.53 -5.29
N MET A 21 -19.53 7.36 -4.69
CA MET A 21 -18.42 7.18 -3.74
C MET A 21 -17.06 7.22 -4.43
N THR A 22 -16.91 6.57 -5.59
CA THR A 22 -15.64 6.53 -6.31
C THR A 22 -15.28 7.89 -6.92
N GLU A 23 -16.27 8.63 -7.45
CA GLU A 23 -16.07 10.00 -7.94
C GLU A 23 -15.67 10.96 -6.81
N SER A 24 -16.35 10.89 -5.66
CA SER A 24 -16.04 11.74 -4.50
C SER A 24 -14.65 11.43 -3.94
N PHE A 25 -14.30 10.14 -3.82
CA PHE A 25 -12.95 9.73 -3.41
C PHE A 25 -11.89 10.25 -4.37
N THR A 26 -12.09 10.09 -5.68
CA THR A 26 -11.13 10.56 -6.70
C THR A 26 -10.95 12.08 -6.65
N LYS A 27 -12.02 12.81 -6.34
CA LYS A 27 -12.03 14.27 -6.29
C LYS A 27 -11.42 14.84 -5.01
N GLU A 28 -11.65 14.22 -3.86
CA GLU A 28 -11.20 14.74 -2.56
C GLU A 28 -9.89 14.12 -2.05
N ILE A 29 -9.65 12.84 -2.33
CA ILE A 29 -8.50 12.07 -1.80
C ILE A 29 -7.60 11.55 -2.92
N GLY A 30 -8.19 11.12 -4.05
CA GLY A 30 -7.54 10.50 -5.19
C GLY A 30 -6.78 11.47 -6.07
N SER A 31 -5.89 12.25 -5.46
CA SER A 31 -4.80 12.82 -6.21
C SER A 31 -3.98 11.68 -6.83
N GLN A 32 -3.81 11.73 -8.15
CA GLN A 32 -3.18 10.67 -8.94
C GLN A 32 -1.64 10.66 -8.76
N TYR A 33 -1.14 10.82 -7.54
CA TYR A 33 0.28 10.68 -7.23
C TYR A 33 0.64 9.19 -7.11
N GLY A 34 0.48 8.46 -8.22
CA GLY A 34 1.01 7.11 -8.38
C GLY A 34 2.43 7.14 -8.93
N ILE A 35 3.04 5.97 -9.09
CA ILE A 35 4.22 5.83 -9.96
C ILE A 35 3.71 5.94 -11.39
N LEU A 36 3.72 7.17 -11.92
CA LEU A 36 3.22 7.43 -13.28
C LEU A 36 4.24 6.90 -14.30
N SER A 37 3.75 6.06 -15.21
CA SER A 37 4.58 5.54 -16.30
C SER A 37 5.09 6.68 -17.18
N GLY A 38 6.40 6.86 -17.22
CA GLY A 38 7.06 7.94 -17.98
C GLY A 38 7.47 9.16 -17.14
N SER A 39 7.06 9.26 -15.88
CA SER A 39 7.64 10.23 -14.95
C SER A 39 9.03 9.75 -14.50
N ARG A 40 9.97 10.68 -14.36
CA ARG A 40 11.26 10.43 -13.68
C ARG A 40 11.11 10.44 -12.16
N ASP A 41 9.93 10.73 -11.64
CA ASP A 41 9.68 10.84 -10.22
C ASP A 41 9.56 9.45 -9.59
N ASN A 42 10.42 9.20 -8.62
CA ASN A 42 10.38 8.00 -7.82
C ASN A 42 9.48 8.22 -6.59
N SER A 43 8.17 8.07 -6.78
CA SER A 43 7.17 8.34 -5.74
C SER A 43 7.40 7.51 -4.47
N LEU A 44 7.77 6.24 -4.61
CA LEU A 44 8.04 5.37 -3.45
C LEU A 44 9.27 5.83 -2.67
N TYR A 45 10.36 6.18 -3.36
CA TYR A 45 11.54 6.79 -2.72
C TYR A 45 11.18 8.09 -1.99
N ASN A 46 10.38 8.96 -2.63
CA ASN A 46 9.98 10.24 -2.04
C ASN A 46 9.12 10.02 -0.77
N ALA A 47 8.17 9.09 -0.82
CA ALA A 47 7.34 8.73 0.32
C ALA A 47 8.19 8.20 1.49
N LEU A 48 9.12 7.28 1.22
CA LEU A 48 10.04 6.76 2.24
C LEU A 48 10.89 7.88 2.86
N TRP A 49 11.40 8.79 2.04
CA TRP A 49 12.22 9.90 2.50
C TRP A 49 11.44 10.87 3.40
N VAL A 50 10.21 11.23 3.00
CA VAL A 50 9.33 12.09 3.78
C VAL A 50 8.94 11.40 5.09
N ALA A 51 8.51 10.15 5.05
CA ALA A 51 8.14 9.37 6.24
C ALA A 51 9.32 9.26 7.24
N GLN A 52 10.52 8.96 6.73
CA GLN A 52 11.75 8.93 7.54
C GLN A 52 12.00 10.28 8.21
N ALA A 53 11.90 11.40 7.49
CA ALA A 53 12.11 12.74 8.04
C ALA A 53 11.09 13.09 9.12
N LEU A 54 9.82 12.73 8.93
CA LEU A 54 8.74 12.95 9.91
C LEU A 54 8.98 12.15 11.20
N LEU A 55 9.30 10.87 11.08
CA LEU A 55 9.57 9.98 12.23
C LEU A 55 10.83 10.38 13.00
N ARG A 56 11.77 11.07 12.35
CA ARG A 56 12.93 11.68 13.03
C ARG A 56 12.59 12.96 13.79
N LYS A 57 11.72 13.82 13.24
CA LYS A 57 11.46 15.17 13.78
C LYS A 57 10.40 15.19 14.90
N GLY A 58 9.53 14.18 14.98
CA GLY A 58 8.37 14.21 15.88
C GLY A 58 8.36 13.22 17.04
N SER A 59 9.39 12.38 17.20
CA SER A 59 9.30 11.21 18.09
C SER A 59 10.43 11.17 19.12
N ALA A 60 10.07 10.85 20.37
CA ALA A 60 11.01 10.63 21.46
C ALA A 60 12.05 9.58 21.05
N LYS A 61 13.31 9.75 21.49
CA LYS A 61 14.42 8.86 21.12
C LYS A 61 14.17 7.38 21.44
N THR A 62 13.21 7.09 22.33
CA THR A 62 12.88 5.75 22.84
C THR A 62 11.61 5.14 22.25
N ALA A 63 10.88 5.86 21.38
CA ALA A 63 9.66 5.33 20.80
C ALA A 63 9.98 4.43 19.61
N ASP A 64 9.27 3.31 19.51
CA ASP A 64 9.31 2.44 18.34
C ASP A 64 8.74 3.18 17.12
N LYS A 65 9.49 3.16 16.02
CA LYS A 65 9.12 3.86 14.78
C LYS A 65 8.84 2.84 13.70
N ARG A 66 7.70 2.98 13.04
CA ARG A 66 7.26 2.07 11.99
C ARG A 66 6.60 2.82 10.84
N ILE A 67 6.98 2.45 9.62
CA ILE A 67 6.28 2.80 8.38
C ILE A 67 5.47 1.57 8.00
N LEU A 68 4.15 1.71 7.94
CA LEU A 68 3.27 0.70 7.37
C LEU A 68 3.08 1.01 5.88
N LEU A 69 3.26 0.03 5.01
CA LEU A 69 3.13 0.21 3.57
C LEU A 69 1.97 -0.65 3.05
N PHE A 70 0.89 0.02 2.63
CA PHE A 70 -0.26 -0.61 1.99
C PHE A 70 -0.14 -0.44 0.49
N THR A 71 -0.16 -1.54 -0.25
CA THR A 71 -0.04 -1.50 -1.71
C THR A 71 -0.65 -2.74 -2.35
N ASN A 72 -1.33 -2.54 -3.47
CA ASN A 72 -1.77 -3.60 -4.39
C ASN A 72 -0.90 -3.67 -5.67
N GLU A 73 0.24 -2.99 -5.67
CA GLU A 73 1.25 -2.95 -6.72
C GLU A 73 2.52 -3.63 -6.18
N ASP A 74 2.81 -4.83 -6.70
CA ASP A 74 3.91 -5.68 -6.25
C ASP A 74 5.23 -5.40 -6.98
N ASN A 75 5.18 -4.72 -8.13
CA ASN A 75 6.33 -4.35 -8.94
C ASN A 75 6.29 -2.86 -9.33
N PRO A 76 6.58 -1.95 -8.39
CA PRO A 76 6.45 -0.50 -8.58
C PRO A 76 7.25 0.04 -9.79
N PHE A 77 8.32 -0.64 -10.20
CA PHE A 77 9.15 -0.25 -11.35
C PHE A 77 9.02 -1.21 -12.54
N GLY A 78 7.97 -2.03 -12.59
CA GLY A 78 7.75 -3.06 -13.60
C GLY A 78 7.70 -2.51 -15.02
N ASN A 79 7.06 -1.35 -15.21
CA ASN A 79 6.90 -0.70 -16.51
C ASN A 79 8.08 0.23 -16.91
N ILE A 80 9.07 0.42 -16.03
CA ILE A 80 10.25 1.24 -16.30
C ILE A 80 11.32 0.34 -16.94
N LYS A 81 12.12 0.88 -17.88
CA LYS A 81 13.10 0.09 -18.63
C LYS A 81 14.52 0.65 -18.51
N GLY A 82 15.49 -0.24 -18.72
CA GLY A 82 16.91 0.10 -18.82
C GLY A 82 17.51 0.70 -17.56
N VAL A 83 18.46 1.62 -17.75
CA VAL A 83 19.24 2.26 -16.69
C VAL A 83 18.35 2.99 -15.68
N THR A 84 17.27 3.64 -16.14
CA THR A 84 16.33 4.34 -15.26
C THR A 84 15.71 3.40 -14.23
N LYS A 85 15.30 2.19 -14.63
CA LYS A 85 14.77 1.18 -13.69
C LYS A 85 15.81 0.81 -12.65
N MET A 86 17.04 0.51 -13.09
CA MET A 86 18.14 0.11 -12.20
C MET A 86 18.45 1.20 -11.17
N ASP A 87 18.53 2.46 -11.59
CA ASP A 87 18.81 3.57 -10.70
C ASP A 87 17.66 3.82 -9.72
N MET A 88 16.41 3.79 -10.18
CA MET A 88 15.24 3.93 -9.30
C MET A 88 15.16 2.80 -8.29
N THR A 89 15.33 1.55 -8.70
CA THR A 89 15.36 0.41 -7.79
C THR A 89 16.48 0.57 -6.76
N ARG A 90 17.73 0.77 -7.21
CA ARG A 90 18.89 0.90 -6.32
C ARG A 90 18.72 2.03 -5.30
N THR A 91 18.30 3.21 -5.73
CA THR A 91 18.14 4.37 -4.85
C THR A 91 16.99 4.19 -3.85
N THR A 92 15.91 3.51 -4.25
CA THR A 92 14.80 3.19 -3.34
C THR A 92 15.21 2.18 -2.28
N LEU A 93 15.88 1.11 -2.69
CA LEU A 93 16.37 0.07 -1.76
C LEU A 93 17.37 0.65 -0.76
N GLN A 94 18.32 1.47 -1.24
CA GLN A 94 19.25 2.17 -0.35
C GLN A 94 18.51 3.07 0.64
N ARG A 95 17.47 3.78 0.21
CA ARG A 95 16.68 4.65 1.10
C ARG A 95 15.91 3.87 2.16
N ALA A 96 15.36 2.71 1.81
CA ALA A 96 14.68 1.82 2.76
C ALA A 96 15.68 1.32 3.81
N LYS A 97 16.86 0.88 3.37
CA LYS A 97 17.95 0.48 4.27
C LYS A 97 18.38 1.62 5.20
N ASP A 98 18.57 2.83 4.68
CA ASP A 98 18.92 4.00 5.51
C ASP A 98 17.86 4.24 6.61
N ALA A 99 16.58 4.01 6.33
CA ALA A 99 15.51 4.14 7.32
C ALA A 99 15.60 3.04 8.39
N GLN A 100 15.83 1.80 7.99
CA GLN A 100 16.03 0.67 8.89
C GLN A 100 17.26 0.86 9.79
N ASP A 101 18.37 1.36 9.24
CA ASP A 101 19.60 1.68 9.97
C ASP A 101 19.38 2.79 11.02
N LEU A 102 18.37 3.65 10.82
CA LEU A 102 17.94 4.68 11.78
C LEU A 102 16.94 4.13 12.84
N GLY A 103 16.70 2.83 12.86
CA GLY A 103 15.76 2.18 13.77
C GLY A 103 14.29 2.36 13.37
N ILE A 104 14.00 2.70 12.12
CA ILE A 104 12.63 2.79 11.60
C ILE A 104 12.30 1.48 10.90
N SER A 105 11.39 0.70 11.48
CA SER A 105 10.89 -0.52 10.86
C SER A 105 9.98 -0.19 9.67
N ILE A 106 10.05 -0.99 8.61
CA ILE A 106 9.13 -0.92 7.46
C ILE A 106 8.34 -2.23 7.46
N GLU A 107 7.01 -2.14 7.43
CA GLU A 107 6.13 -3.30 7.41
C GLU A 107 5.21 -3.23 6.20
N LEU A 108 5.28 -4.24 5.34
CA LEU A 108 4.43 -4.37 4.17
C LEU A 108 3.10 -5.05 4.51
N LEU A 109 2.00 -4.42 4.11
CA LEU A 109 0.66 -4.98 4.10
C LEU A 109 0.22 -5.10 2.63
N PRO A 110 0.54 -6.23 1.98
CA PRO A 110 0.26 -6.42 0.56
C PRO A 110 -1.25 -6.63 0.36
N LEU A 111 -1.84 -5.93 -0.60
CA LEU A 111 -3.25 -6.00 -0.94
C LEU A 111 -3.44 -6.82 -2.23
N SER A 112 -3.70 -8.12 -2.10
CA SER A 112 -3.97 -8.99 -3.26
C SER A 112 -5.30 -8.62 -3.93
N ARG A 113 -5.34 -8.71 -5.26
CA ARG A 113 -6.58 -8.55 -6.04
C ARG A 113 -7.30 -9.91 -6.12
N PRO A 114 -8.62 -9.95 -6.37
CA PRO A 114 -9.35 -11.22 -6.46
C PRO A 114 -8.80 -12.18 -7.51
N ASP A 115 -8.20 -11.64 -8.57
CA ASP A 115 -7.67 -12.32 -9.74
C ASP A 115 -6.14 -12.45 -9.74
N GLU A 116 -5.44 -11.70 -8.88
CA GLU A 116 -3.99 -11.60 -8.87
C GLU A 116 -3.44 -11.61 -7.43
N GLN A 117 -2.59 -12.60 -7.15
CA GLN A 117 -1.94 -12.71 -5.85
C GLN A 117 -0.67 -11.86 -5.81
N PHE A 118 -0.55 -11.03 -4.77
CA PHE A 118 0.58 -10.13 -4.60
C PHE A 118 1.90 -10.90 -4.47
N ASN A 119 2.89 -10.62 -5.32
CA ASN A 119 4.18 -11.27 -5.30
C ASN A 119 5.28 -10.41 -4.67
N VAL A 120 5.51 -10.63 -3.37
CA VAL A 120 6.50 -9.91 -2.55
C VAL A 120 7.92 -10.03 -3.12
N SER A 121 8.26 -11.15 -3.74
CA SER A 121 9.60 -11.45 -4.25
C SER A 121 10.00 -10.60 -5.47
N LEU A 122 9.06 -9.89 -6.11
CA LEU A 122 9.38 -9.05 -7.28
C LEU A 122 10.16 -7.79 -6.92
N PHE A 123 9.98 -7.27 -5.70
CA PHE A 123 10.60 -6.01 -5.28
C PHE A 123 10.67 -5.86 -3.76
N TYR A 124 9.60 -6.19 -3.04
CA TYR A 124 9.50 -5.86 -1.62
C TYR A 124 10.32 -6.78 -0.71
N ALA A 125 10.67 -7.99 -1.14
CA ALA A 125 11.60 -8.84 -0.41
C ALA A 125 12.96 -8.14 -0.22
N ASP A 126 13.51 -7.57 -1.30
CA ASP A 126 14.75 -6.79 -1.25
C ASP A 126 14.58 -5.50 -0.44
N LEU A 127 13.45 -4.81 -0.58
CA LEU A 127 13.16 -3.57 0.15
C LEU A 127 13.12 -3.78 1.67
N LEU A 128 12.59 -4.92 2.11
CA LEU A 128 12.49 -5.28 3.52
C LEU A 128 13.76 -5.95 4.05
N GLY A 129 14.69 -6.35 3.17
CA GLY A 129 15.87 -7.11 3.55
C GLY A 129 15.55 -8.56 3.94
N LEU A 130 14.51 -9.15 3.33
CA LEU A 130 14.11 -10.54 3.59
C LEU A 130 14.96 -11.49 2.76
N GLU A 131 15.76 -12.33 3.43
CA GLU A 131 16.58 -13.35 2.78
C GLU A 131 16.16 -14.78 3.21
N GLY A 132 16.15 -15.72 2.28
CA GLY A 132 15.96 -17.16 2.54
C GLY A 132 14.76 -17.50 3.44
N ASN A 133 15.04 -17.88 4.69
CA ASN A 133 14.04 -18.30 5.66
C ASN A 133 13.12 -17.15 6.10
N ASP A 134 13.61 -15.92 6.15
CA ASP A 134 12.83 -14.75 6.59
C ASP A 134 11.72 -14.42 5.60
N LEU A 135 12.01 -14.57 4.30
CA LEU A 135 11.00 -14.43 3.25
C LEU A 135 9.92 -15.52 3.37
N THR A 136 10.32 -16.76 3.61
CA THR A 136 9.39 -17.89 3.77
C THR A 136 8.48 -17.69 4.98
N GLN A 137 9.06 -17.25 6.10
CA GLN A 137 8.32 -16.93 7.32
C GLN A 137 7.40 -15.73 7.13
N PHE A 138 7.85 -14.70 6.41
CA PHE A 138 7.02 -13.54 6.07
C PHE A 138 5.79 -13.97 5.28
N LEU A 139 5.97 -14.73 4.20
CA LEU A 139 4.88 -15.22 3.36
C LEU A 139 3.89 -16.10 4.13
N ALA A 140 4.39 -17.00 5.00
CA ALA A 140 3.54 -17.81 5.87
C ALA A 140 2.73 -16.97 6.87
N SER A 141 3.32 -15.88 7.39
CA SER A 141 2.66 -14.97 8.33
C SER A 141 1.69 -13.98 7.66
N ALA A 142 1.93 -13.60 6.40
CA ALA A 142 1.16 -12.57 5.69
C ALA A 142 -0.34 -12.91 5.61
N GLY A 143 -0.67 -14.20 5.43
CA GLY A 143 -2.06 -14.68 5.48
C GLY A 143 -2.76 -14.47 6.82
N GLN A 144 -2.02 -14.41 7.94
CA GLN A 144 -2.59 -14.17 9.28
C GLN A 144 -2.64 -12.68 9.66
N ARG A 145 -1.82 -11.83 9.04
CA ARG A 145 -1.80 -10.38 9.32
C ARG A 145 -3.10 -9.69 8.95
N TRP A 146 -3.84 -10.20 7.95
CA TRP A 146 -5.16 -9.69 7.57
C TRP A 146 -6.19 -9.80 8.69
N ALA A 147 -6.18 -10.89 9.46
CA ALA A 147 -7.08 -11.07 10.59
C ALA A 147 -6.78 -10.05 11.72
N ILE A 148 -5.48 -9.81 11.96
CA ILE A 148 -5.03 -8.79 12.91
C ILE A 148 -5.37 -7.38 12.41
N PHE A 149 -5.23 -7.13 11.10
CA PHE A 149 -5.56 -5.84 10.48
C PHE A 149 -7.06 -5.54 10.50
N SER A 150 -7.93 -6.54 10.25
CA SER A 150 -9.38 -6.39 10.43
C SER A 150 -9.71 -5.94 11.85
N LEU A 151 -9.01 -6.51 12.85
CA LEU A 151 -9.13 -6.09 14.23
C LEU A 151 -8.56 -4.68 14.46
N PHE A 152 -7.43 -4.33 13.84
CA PHE A 152 -6.78 -3.03 13.97
C PHE A 152 -7.60 -1.90 13.35
N ILE A 153 -8.15 -2.07 12.15
CA ILE A 153 -9.07 -1.11 11.52
C ILE A 153 -10.35 -0.96 12.34
N CYS A 154 -10.94 -2.06 12.83
CA CYS A 154 -12.07 -1.97 13.75
C CYS A 154 -11.72 -1.23 15.05
N LYS A 155 -10.50 -1.39 15.57
CA LYS A 155 -10.06 -0.74 16.82
C LYS A 155 -9.72 0.75 16.62
N VAL A 156 -9.10 1.10 15.48
CA VAL A 156 -8.84 2.48 15.04
C VAL A 156 -10.17 3.20 14.76
N SER A 157 -11.15 2.53 14.17
CA SER A 157 -12.51 3.06 13.99
C SER A 157 -13.21 3.37 15.34
N LEU A 158 -12.84 2.67 16.42
CA LEU A 158 -13.39 2.92 17.76
C LEU A 158 -12.65 4.01 18.57
N ASN A 159 -11.41 4.37 18.24
CA ASN A 159 -10.65 5.38 18.96
C ASN A 159 -9.76 6.17 17.98
N ASP A 160 -10.25 7.35 17.61
CA ASP A 160 -9.54 8.46 16.96
C ASP A 160 -8.86 8.21 15.60
N LEU A 161 -9.36 8.99 14.64
CA LEU A 161 -8.85 9.26 13.30
C LEU A 161 -7.35 9.58 13.30
N TYR A 162 -6.52 8.78 12.64
CA TYR A 162 -5.22 9.21 12.16
C TYR A 162 -4.99 8.78 10.72
N VAL A 163 -4.81 9.79 9.88
CA VAL A 163 -4.44 9.70 8.47
C VAL A 163 -3.11 8.95 8.34
N MET A 164 -3.06 7.93 7.49
CA MET A 164 -1.82 7.33 7.00
C MET A 164 -1.50 7.96 5.64
N LEU A 165 -0.45 8.80 5.63
CA LEU A 165 0.17 9.31 4.40
C LEU A 165 0.92 8.17 3.68
#